data_AF-A0A821DFM3-F1
#
_entry.id   AF-A0A821DFM3-F1
#
_cell.length_a   1.000
_cell.length_b   1.000
_cell.length_c   1.000
_cell.angle_alpha   90.00
_cell.angle_beta   90.00
_cell.angle_gamma   90.00
#
_symmetry.space_group_name_H-M   'P 1'
#
loop_
_entity.id
_entity.type
_entity.pdbx_description
1 polymer ?
#
loop_
_entity_poly.entity_id
_entity_poly.type
_entity_poly.pdbx_seq_one_letter_code
_entity_poly.pdbx_strand_id
1 'polypeptide(L)'
;EHTSVWGSYWRNHRWGYACCHALLRQSYCTGTIVEEKEIQFQADTPVDDPNEDRPKSLVALHREKLNKQKIQPKASTEDKNSTMKKLDKKKLQFTHIYKLSSYEEM
;
A
#
# COMPACT_ATOMS: atom_id res chain seq x y z
N GLU A 1 -17.06 28.61 -0.66
CA GLU A 1 -18.21 27.72 -0.31
C GLU A 1 -18.73 26.97 -1.53
N HIS A 2 -19.03 25.67 -1.44
CA HIS A 2 -19.75 24.94 -2.51
C HIS A 2 -21.20 25.39 -2.56
N THR A 3 -21.74 25.68 -3.75
CA THR A 3 -23.16 26.03 -3.92
C THR A 3 -24.05 24.83 -4.26
N SER A 4 -23.44 23.66 -4.50
CA SER A 4 -24.15 22.42 -4.83
C SER A 4 -23.71 21.29 -3.90
N VAL A 5 -24.59 20.31 -3.72
CA VAL A 5 -24.30 19.13 -2.89
C VAL A 5 -23.42 18.12 -3.62
N TRP A 6 -22.70 17.27 -2.87
CA TRP A 6 -21.95 16.17 -3.45
C TRP A 6 -22.89 15.22 -4.22
N GLY A 7 -22.53 14.84 -5.44
CA GLY A 7 -23.36 13.99 -6.31
C GLY A 7 -24.24 14.76 -7.29
N SER A 8 -24.18 16.09 -7.27
CA SER A 8 -24.84 16.95 -8.28
C SER A 8 -24.17 16.91 -9.66
N TYR A 9 -23.00 16.27 -9.78
CA TYR A 9 -22.23 16.15 -11.03
C TYR A 9 -21.70 14.73 -11.23
N TRP A 10 -21.73 14.23 -12.47
CA TRP A 10 -21.24 12.91 -12.86
C TRP A 10 -20.41 12.99 -14.15
N ARG A 11 -19.17 12.51 -14.11
CA ARG A 11 -18.30 12.40 -15.29
C ARG A 11 -17.25 11.32 -15.09
N ASN A 12 -16.88 10.60 -16.15
CA ASN A 12 -15.83 9.57 -16.11
C ASN A 12 -16.00 8.53 -14.99
N HIS A 13 -17.25 8.08 -14.77
CA HIS A 13 -17.63 7.15 -13.70
C HIS A 13 -17.35 7.67 -12.28
N ARG A 14 -17.29 8.99 -12.09
CA ARG A 14 -17.02 9.64 -10.80
C ARG A 14 -18.08 10.70 -10.52
N TRP A 15 -18.49 10.77 -9.25
CA TRP A 15 -19.39 11.81 -8.74
C TRP A 15 -18.58 13.02 -8.24
N GLY A 16 -19.17 14.21 -8.33
CA GLY A 16 -18.59 15.45 -7.82
C GLY A 16 -19.63 16.51 -7.50
N TYR A 17 -19.16 17.75 -7.35
CA TYR A 17 -19.99 18.94 -7.15
C TYR A 17 -20.26 19.66 -8.48
N ALA A 18 -21.51 20.01 -8.79
CA ALA A 18 -21.86 20.76 -10.01
C ALA A 18 -21.27 22.17 -10.05
N CYS A 19 -21.09 22.83 -8.90
CA CYS A 19 -20.61 24.21 -8.84
C CYS A 19 -19.15 24.40 -9.30
N CYS A 20 -18.30 23.39 -9.17
CA CYS A 20 -16.87 23.50 -9.50
C CYS A 20 -16.26 22.24 -10.12
N HIS A 21 -17.08 21.22 -10.38
CA HIS A 21 -16.71 19.90 -10.92
C HIS A 21 -15.65 19.14 -10.11
N ALA A 22 -15.43 19.50 -8.84
CA ALA A 22 -14.47 18.80 -8.00
C ALA A 22 -14.94 17.36 -7.72
N LEU A 23 -14.08 16.40 -8.05
CA LEU A 23 -14.29 14.95 -7.90
C LEU A 23 -13.76 14.41 -6.56
N LEU A 24 -13.30 15.28 -5.65
CA LEU A 24 -12.83 14.91 -4.31
C LEU A 24 -13.84 15.37 -3.27
N ARG A 25 -14.30 14.44 -2.42
CA ARG A 25 -15.12 14.78 -1.25
C ARG A 25 -14.32 15.67 -0.30
N GLN A 26 -15.00 16.61 0.34
CA GLN A 26 -14.41 17.56 1.31
C GLN A 26 -13.38 18.52 0.68
N SER A 27 -13.27 18.58 -0.64
CA SER A 27 -12.59 19.69 -1.32
C SER A 27 -13.31 21.00 -1.00
N TYR A 28 -12.61 22.12 -1.08
CA TYR A 28 -13.20 23.46 -1.00
C TYR A 28 -13.35 24.04 -2.40
N CYS A 29 -14.42 24.80 -2.61
CA CYS A 29 -14.65 25.52 -3.86
C CYS A 29 -13.87 26.83 -3.85
N THR A 30 -13.03 27.06 -4.87
CA THR A 30 -12.30 28.31 -5.09
C THR A 30 -13.08 29.34 -5.93
N GLY A 31 -14.33 29.02 -6.32
CA GLY A 31 -15.16 29.90 -7.16
C GLY A 31 -14.72 29.98 -8.63
N THR A 32 -13.64 29.28 -8.99
CA THR A 32 -13.14 29.17 -10.37
C THR A 32 -13.52 27.81 -10.91
N ILE A 33 -14.28 27.77 -12.00
CA ILE A 33 -14.44 26.53 -12.77
C ILE A 33 -13.10 26.29 -13.45
N VAL A 34 -12.43 25.22 -13.05
CA VAL A 34 -11.23 24.77 -13.76
C VAL A 34 -11.73 24.28 -15.12
N GLU A 35 -11.51 25.08 -16.16
CA GLU A 35 -11.71 24.61 -17.52
C GLU A 35 -10.91 23.31 -17.71
N GLU A 36 -11.50 22.34 -18.41
CA GLU A 36 -10.91 21.03 -18.66
C GLU A 36 -9.72 21.14 -19.63
N LYS A 37 -8.66 21.83 -19.20
CA LYS A 37 -7.34 21.61 -19.74
C LYS A 37 -6.87 20.31 -19.10
N GLU A 38 -6.70 19.29 -19.93
CA GLU A 38 -6.08 18.04 -19.50
C GLU A 38 -4.79 18.38 -18.77
N ILE A 39 -4.80 18.20 -17.45
CA ILE A 39 -3.60 18.33 -16.64
C ILE A 39 -2.73 17.14 -17.04
N GLN A 40 -1.89 17.35 -18.05
CA GLN A 40 -0.87 16.39 -18.42
C GLN A 40 0.12 16.35 -17.26
N PHE A 41 0.00 15.31 -16.44
CA PHE A 41 1.00 15.00 -15.44
C PHE A 41 2.27 14.65 -16.23
N GLN A 42 3.19 15.62 -16.36
CA GLN A 42 4.51 15.35 -16.90
C GLN A 42 5.13 14.33 -15.95
N ALA A 43 5.16 13.07 -16.37
CA ALA A 43 5.94 12.07 -15.67
C ALA A 43 7.38 12.56 -15.74
N ASP A 44 7.97 12.84 -14.58
CA ASP A 44 9.40 13.10 -14.47
C ASP A 44 10.12 11.95 -15.17
N THR A 45 10.68 12.24 -16.35
CA THR A 45 11.56 11.31 -17.04
C THR A 45 12.71 11.01 -16.09
N PRO A 46 13.11 9.74 -15.88
CA PRO A 46 14.28 9.43 -15.09
C PRO A 46 15.47 10.14 -15.73
N VAL A 47 15.96 11.18 -15.08
CA VAL A 47 17.32 11.65 -15.31
C VAL A 47 18.20 10.52 -14.82
N ASP A 48 18.87 9.83 -15.75
CA ASP A 48 19.92 8.87 -15.44
C ASP A 48 21.07 9.63 -14.76
N ASP A 49 20.91 9.95 -13.48
CA ASP A 49 21.99 10.35 -12.60
C ASP A 49 22.75 9.06 -12.21
N PRO A 50 24.03 8.91 -12.59
CA PRO A 50 24.80 7.70 -12.30
C PRO A 50 25.17 7.54 -10.82
N ASN A 51 24.72 8.42 -9.92
CA ASN A 51 25.07 8.41 -8.51
C ASN A 51 23.85 8.56 -7.60
N GLU A 52 22.95 7.57 -7.65
CA GLU A 52 21.86 7.45 -6.68
C GLU A 52 22.15 6.31 -5.68
N ASP A 53 22.39 6.67 -4.41
CA ASP A 53 22.27 5.79 -3.24
C ASP A 53 20.81 5.35 -3.04
N ARG A 54 20.24 4.71 -4.06
CA ARG A 54 18.85 4.29 -4.05
C ARG A 54 18.73 3.03 -3.18
N PRO A 55 17.90 3.05 -2.12
CA PRO A 55 17.76 1.90 -1.25
C PRO A 55 17.23 0.70 -2.04
N LYS A 56 17.93 -0.43 -1.92
CA LYS A 56 17.59 -1.66 -2.64
C LYS A 56 16.16 -2.09 -2.33
N SER A 57 15.40 -2.41 -3.37
CA SER A 57 14.07 -3.02 -3.24
C SER A 57 14.13 -4.28 -2.36
N LEU A 58 13.06 -4.52 -1.59
CA LEU A 58 12.92 -5.69 -0.73
C LEU A 58 13.19 -6.99 -1.51
N VAL A 59 12.74 -7.06 -2.77
CA VAL A 59 12.97 -8.22 -3.65
C VAL A 59 14.46 -8.41 -3.95
N ALA A 60 15.21 -7.33 -4.17
CA ALA A 60 16.65 -7.38 -4.40
C ALA A 60 17.39 -7.87 -3.15
N LEU A 61 17.04 -7.36 -1.97
CA LEU A 61 17.62 -7.80 -0.70
C LEU A 61 17.39 -9.29 -0.42
N HIS A 62 16.20 -9.81 -0.75
CA HIS A 62 15.89 -11.23 -0.58
C HIS A 62 16.75 -12.12 -1.49
N ARG A 63 16.90 -11.75 -2.77
CA ARG A 63 17.75 -12.47 -3.73
C ARG A 63 19.22 -12.50 -3.31
N GLU A 64 19.73 -11.37 -2.81
CA GLU A 64 21.11 -11.28 -2.29
C GLU A 64 21.35 -12.20 -1.08
N LYS A 65 20.38 -12.29 -0.15
CA LYS A 65 20.46 -13.21 1.00
C LYS A 65 20.50 -14.68 0.57
N LEU A 66 19.66 -15.07 -0.39
CA LEU A 66 19.64 -16.44 -0.91
C LEU A 66 20.95 -16.81 -1.62
N ASN A 67 21.55 -15.87 -2.37
CA ASN A 67 22.82 -16.12 -3.04
C ASN A 67 24.00 -16.22 -2.05
N LYS A 68 24.05 -15.40 -1.01
CA LYS A 68 25.09 -15.51 0.05
C LYS A 68 25.04 -16.85 0.80
N GLN A 69 23.86 -17.44 0.96
CA GLN A 69 23.70 -18.75 1.61
C GLN A 69 24.13 -19.93 0.71
N LYS A 70 24.11 -19.75 -0.62
CA LYS A 70 24.55 -20.78 -1.57
C LYS A 70 26.06 -20.85 -1.75
N ILE A 71 26.80 -19.77 -1.46
CA ILE A 71 28.24 -19.67 -1.71
C ILE A 71 29.09 -20.18 -0.53
N GLN A 72 28.52 -20.32 0.68
CA GLN A 72 29.27 -20.88 1.81
C GLN A 72 29.12 -22.42 1.85
N PRO A 73 30.19 -23.21 1.59
CA PRO A 73 30.16 -24.64 1.86
C PRO A 73 30.02 -24.86 3.38
N LYS A 74 29.14 -25.79 3.77
CA LYS A 74 28.95 -26.19 5.18
C LYS A 74 30.25 -26.80 5.71
N ALA A 75 31.05 -26.01 6.41
CA ALA A 75 32.05 -26.55 7.34
C ALA A 75 31.32 -26.99 8.61
N SER A 76 31.48 -28.27 8.93
CA SER A 76 30.94 -29.02 10.07
C SER A 76 31.34 -28.45 11.43
N THR A 77 30.40 -28.43 12.38
CA THR A 77 30.57 -28.90 13.77
C THR A 77 29.19 -29.09 14.42
N GLU A 78 29.10 -30.11 15.25
CA GLU A 78 27.90 -30.74 15.83
C GLU A 78 27.07 -29.85 16.78
N ASP A 79 25.76 -30.14 16.75
CA ASP A 79 24.74 -30.11 17.80
C ASP A 79 24.93 -29.21 19.04
N LYS A 80 24.00 -28.24 19.18
CA LYS A 80 22.96 -28.19 20.24
C LYS A 80 22.20 -26.88 20.12
N ASN A 81 20.90 -26.95 19.81
CA ASN A 81 19.82 -26.37 20.61
C ASN A 81 18.55 -26.20 19.74
N SER A 82 17.69 -27.21 19.86
CA SER A 82 16.27 -27.10 19.58
C SER A 82 15.65 -26.04 20.51
N THR A 83 15.33 -24.85 20.02
CA THR A 83 14.27 -24.05 20.67
C THR A 83 13.68 -22.98 19.75
N MET A 84 12.35 -23.08 19.60
CA MET A 84 11.42 -22.00 19.25
C MET A 84 11.50 -21.50 17.79
N LYS A 85 10.54 -21.83 16.92
CA LYS A 85 9.21 -21.21 16.92
C LYS A 85 8.20 -22.14 16.24
N LYS A 86 7.50 -22.93 17.06
CA LYS A 86 6.23 -23.58 16.70
C LYS A 86 5.10 -22.91 17.50
N LEU A 87 5.08 -21.58 17.49
CA LEU A 87 3.99 -20.71 17.94
C LEU A 87 3.70 -19.84 16.70
N ASP A 88 2.54 -19.78 16.08
CA ASP A 88 1.23 -19.47 16.69
C ASP A 88 0.05 -19.87 15.79
N LYS A 89 0.02 -21.08 15.21
CA LYS A 89 -1.16 -21.50 14.40
C LYS A 89 -2.38 -21.86 15.25
N LYS A 90 -2.16 -22.45 16.45
CA LYS A 90 -3.24 -22.77 17.40
C LYS A 90 -3.81 -21.53 18.10
N LYS A 91 -2.98 -20.51 18.36
CA LYS A 91 -3.42 -19.27 19.01
C LYS A 91 -4.32 -18.45 18.08
N LEU A 92 -4.01 -18.39 16.79
CA LEU A 92 -4.86 -17.76 15.76
C LEU A 92 -6.22 -18.45 15.59
N GLN A 93 -6.25 -19.80 15.58
CA GLN A 93 -7.53 -20.52 15.46
C GLN A 93 -8.41 -20.35 16.69
N PHE A 94 -7.84 -20.38 17.90
CA PHE A 94 -8.60 -20.12 19.12
C PHE A 94 -9.17 -18.70 19.14
N THR A 95 -8.37 -17.66 18.83
CA THR A 95 -8.87 -16.29 18.77
C THR A 95 -9.97 -16.08 17.73
N HIS A 96 -9.92 -16.80 16.60
CA HIS A 96 -10.95 -16.70 15.55
C HIS A 96 -12.27 -17.34 16.00
N ILE A 97 -12.23 -18.49 16.68
CA ILE A 97 -13.41 -19.19 17.17
C ILE A 97 -14.15 -18.36 18.24
N TYR A 98 -13.42 -17.78 19.21
CA TYR A 98 -14.05 -16.96 20.27
C TYR A 98 -14.61 -15.64 19.75
N LYS A 99 -13.98 -15.04 18.72
CA LYS A 99 -14.50 -13.81 18.12
C LYS A 99 -15.81 -14.06 17.38
N LEU A 100 -15.94 -15.17 16.66
CA LEU A 100 -17.16 -15.50 15.91
C LEU A 100 -18.34 -15.84 16.84
N SER A 101 -18.10 -16.59 17.92
CA SER A 101 -19.15 -16.91 18.92
C SER A 101 -19.78 -15.66 19.55
N SER A 102 -19.04 -14.56 19.66
CA SER A 102 -19.54 -13.30 20.23
C SER A 102 -20.39 -12.48 19.27
N TYR A 103 -20.39 -12.79 17.96
CA TYR A 103 -21.20 -12.09 16.96
C TYR A 103 -22.49 -12.84 16.61
N GLU A 104 -22.66 -14.10 17.02
CA GLU A 104 -23.90 -14.87 16.83
C GLU A 104 -24.90 -14.73 17.99
N GLU A 105 -24.49 -14.15 19.13
CA GLU A 105 -25.34 -13.93 20.31
C GLU A 105 -25.90 -12.49 20.43
N MET A 106 -25.80 -11.66 19.37
CA MET A 106 -26.37 -10.31 19.29
C MET A 106 -27.23 -10.15 18.03
#